data_AF-A0A958GGL8-F1
#
_entry.id   AF-A0A958GGL8-F1
#
_cell.length_a   1.000
_cell.length_b   1.000
_cell.length_c   1.000
_cell.angle_alpha   90.00
_cell.angle_beta   90.00
_cell.angle_gamma   90.00
#
_symmetry.space_group_name_H-M   'P 1'
#
loop_
_entity.id
_entity.type
_entity.pdbx_description
1 polymer ?
#
loop_
_entity_poly.entity_id
_entity_poly.type
_entity_poly.pdbx_seq_one_letter_code
_entity_poly.pdbx_strand_id
1 'polypeptide(L)'
;MEGASSYGNISSAFVSEKENTNTSLEQIEARRTAFVARFIVLRESKRTKAHRIIEMMSWSPETTAEELAESFRKVFIENGDNMSPVDRDIRRALSHSTRSLNHFIKEYASRSTHNFIDALYDYERSNELLFGSEDQPKPGGWQLPKEIEKRKAEQA
;
A
#
# COMPACT_ATOMS: atom_id res chain seq x y z
N MET A 1 49.08 40.03 -34.99
CA MET A 1 50.03 38.89 -34.93
C MET A 1 49.65 38.07 -33.72
N GLU A 2 49.29 36.81 -34.00
CA GLU A 2 49.45 35.57 -33.20
C GLU A 2 49.08 35.61 -31.69
N GLY A 3 48.24 34.72 -31.15
CA GLY A 3 47.99 33.37 -31.64
C GLY A 3 46.89 32.55 -30.93
N ALA A 4 46.88 31.31 -31.41
CA ALA A 4 46.02 30.14 -31.23
C ALA A 4 45.58 29.85 -29.77
N SER A 5 44.30 29.50 -29.57
CA SER A 5 43.73 28.13 -29.53
C SER A 5 44.28 27.23 -28.41
N SER A 6 43.41 26.86 -27.48
CA SER A 6 43.41 25.50 -26.92
C SER A 6 42.04 25.17 -26.34
N TYR A 7 41.34 24.28 -27.03
CA TYR A 7 40.17 23.58 -26.53
C TYR A 7 40.62 22.65 -25.39
N GLY A 8 40.11 22.92 -24.19
CA GLY A 8 40.28 22.07 -23.01
C GLY A 8 39.30 20.90 -23.03
N ASN A 9 39.89 19.71 -22.96
CA ASN A 9 39.35 18.37 -23.13
C ASN A 9 38.10 17.95 -22.34
N ILE A 10 37.47 16.96 -22.96
CA ILE A 10 36.38 16.07 -22.52
C ILE A 10 36.83 15.15 -21.37
N SER A 11 35.88 14.82 -20.49
CA SER A 11 35.63 13.51 -19.86
C SER A 11 35.63 13.46 -18.32
N SER A 12 34.82 12.52 -17.80
CA SER A 12 34.53 12.15 -16.41
C SER A 12 33.44 13.02 -15.74
N ALA A 13 32.20 12.60 -15.53
CA ALA A 13 31.61 11.27 -15.40
C ALA A 13 30.12 11.36 -15.79
N PHE A 14 29.58 10.47 -16.63
CA PHE A 14 28.95 9.23 -16.18
C PHE A 14 28.26 9.36 -14.81
N VAL A 15 27.13 10.06 -14.75
CA VAL A 15 26.11 9.76 -13.74
C VAL A 15 25.01 8.97 -14.44
N SER A 16 25.33 7.68 -14.59
CA SER A 16 24.43 6.53 -14.56
C SER A 16 22.99 6.75 -15.06
N GLU A 17 22.79 6.59 -16.36
CA GLU A 17 21.53 6.03 -16.87
C GLU A 17 21.29 4.65 -16.22
N LYS A 18 20.09 4.48 -15.64
CA LYS A 18 19.39 3.27 -15.15
C LYS A 18 19.03 3.35 -13.67
N GLU A 19 17.89 4.00 -13.38
CA GLU A 19 17.12 3.67 -12.19
C GLU A 19 16.64 2.22 -12.30
N ASN A 20 17.23 1.36 -11.46
CA ASN A 20 16.86 0.00 -11.07
C ASN A 20 15.49 -0.54 -11.56
N THR A 21 15.40 -1.04 -12.79
CA THR A 21 14.23 -1.79 -13.29
C THR A 21 14.32 -3.28 -13.01
N ASN A 22 14.66 -3.65 -11.77
CA ASN A 22 14.47 -4.99 -11.22
C ASN A 22 14.08 -4.85 -9.75
N THR A 23 12.94 -4.22 -9.50
CA THR A 23 12.30 -4.31 -8.19
C THR A 23 11.95 -5.78 -7.99
N SER A 24 12.60 -6.42 -7.02
CA SER A 24 12.31 -7.83 -6.72
C SER A 24 10.83 -7.99 -6.33
N LEU A 25 10.25 -9.16 -6.63
CA LEU A 25 8.89 -9.47 -6.19
C LEU A 25 8.72 -9.29 -4.68
N GLU A 26 9.73 -9.67 -3.90
CA GLU A 26 9.79 -9.46 -2.44
C GLU A 26 9.63 -7.98 -2.06
N GLN A 27 10.28 -7.06 -2.78
CA GLN A 27 10.14 -5.62 -2.55
C GLN A 27 8.73 -5.12 -2.92
N ILE A 28 8.14 -5.62 -4.01
CA ILE A 28 6.78 -5.27 -4.40
C ILE A 28 5.79 -5.71 -3.30
N GLU A 29 5.88 -6.97 -2.89
CA GLU A 29 5.08 -7.57 -1.84
C GLU A 29 5.21 -6.81 -0.53
N ALA A 30 6.44 -6.60 -0.05
CA ALA A 30 6.69 -5.90 1.19
C ALA A 30 6.12 -4.47 1.19
N ARG A 31 6.27 -3.75 0.07
CA ARG A 31 5.76 -2.38 -0.06
C ARG A 31 4.24 -2.35 -0.04
N ARG A 32 3.61 -3.29 -0.77
CA ARG A 32 2.16 -3.44 -0.83
C ARG A 32 1.61 -3.76 0.56
N THR A 33 2.19 -4.73 1.26
CA THR A 33 1.77 -5.09 2.63
C THR A 33 1.84 -3.88 3.56
N ALA A 34 2.96 -3.15 3.57
CA ALA A 34 3.13 -1.97 4.41
C ALA A 34 2.11 -0.85 4.06
N PHE A 35 1.81 -0.66 2.77
CA PHE A 35 0.79 0.27 2.32
C PHE A 35 -0.60 -0.13 2.83
N VAL A 36 -1.02 -1.37 2.60
CA VAL A 36 -2.35 -1.87 2.97
C VAL A 36 -2.54 -1.82 4.48
N ALA A 37 -1.58 -2.31 5.26
CA ALA A 37 -1.65 -2.27 6.72
C ALA A 37 -1.83 -0.84 7.25
N ARG A 38 -1.06 0.12 6.71
CA ARG A 38 -1.19 1.51 7.11
C ARG A 38 -2.51 2.13 6.68
N PHE A 39 -2.99 1.79 5.49
CA PHE A 39 -4.25 2.29 4.96
C PHE A 39 -5.44 1.81 5.81
N ILE A 40 -5.44 0.53 6.22
CA ILE A 40 -6.44 -0.05 7.14
C ILE A 40 -6.54 0.81 8.41
N VAL A 41 -5.42 1.04 9.09
CA VAL A 41 -5.36 1.84 10.34
C VAL A 41 -5.88 3.27 10.13
N LEU A 42 -5.47 3.96 9.06
CA LEU A 42 -5.89 5.34 8.82
C LEU A 42 -7.41 5.48 8.62
N ARG A 43 -8.06 4.41 8.16
CA ARG A 43 -9.46 4.41 7.74
C ARG A 43 -10.38 3.56 8.61
N GLU A 44 -9.88 2.91 9.65
CA GLU A 44 -10.66 2.01 10.53
C GLU A 44 -11.82 2.71 11.25
N SER A 45 -11.75 4.03 11.45
CA SER A 45 -12.79 4.82 12.13
C SER A 45 -13.73 5.56 11.16
N LYS A 46 -13.59 5.34 9.85
CA LYS A 46 -14.21 6.20 8.82
C LYS A 46 -15.25 5.44 7.99
N ARG A 47 -16.54 5.65 8.25
CA ARG A 47 -17.64 5.00 7.51
C ARG A 47 -17.76 5.49 6.07
N THR A 48 -17.74 4.58 5.11
CA THR A 48 -18.10 4.85 3.71
C THR A 48 -18.47 3.55 2.99
N LYS A 49 -19.30 3.65 1.94
CA LYS A 49 -19.69 2.49 1.12
C LYS A 49 -18.52 1.99 0.26
N ALA A 50 -17.57 2.85 -0.09
CA ALA A 50 -16.33 2.47 -0.79
C ALA A 50 -15.57 1.34 -0.07
N HIS A 51 -15.63 1.28 1.27
CA HIS A 51 -15.04 0.19 2.04
C HIS A 51 -15.58 -1.18 1.66
N ARG A 52 -16.89 -1.29 1.38
CA ARG A 52 -17.52 -2.56 1.02
C ARG A 52 -17.01 -3.09 -0.32
N ILE A 53 -16.64 -2.18 -1.22
CA ILE A 53 -16.07 -2.54 -2.52
C ILE A 53 -14.60 -2.93 -2.34
N ILE A 54 -13.83 -2.14 -1.60
CA ILE A 54 -12.40 -2.41 -1.32
C ILE A 54 -12.19 -3.75 -0.61
N GLU A 55 -13.06 -4.08 0.34
CA GLU A 55 -13.05 -5.36 1.06
C GLU A 55 -13.10 -6.59 0.14
N MET A 56 -13.70 -6.44 -1.05
CA MET A 56 -13.86 -7.53 -2.02
C MET A 56 -12.74 -7.56 -3.07
N MET A 57 -11.79 -6.61 -3.04
CA MET A 57 -10.73 -6.52 -4.02
C MET A 57 -9.66 -7.60 -3.80
N SER A 58 -9.15 -8.12 -4.91
CA SER A 58 -7.95 -8.95 -5.01
C SER A 58 -6.93 -8.31 -5.94
N TRP A 59 -5.69 -8.75 -5.85
CA TRP A 59 -4.58 -8.23 -6.65
C TRP A 59 -3.57 -9.34 -6.96
N SER A 60 -2.81 -9.16 -8.04
CA SER A 60 -1.77 -10.10 -8.45
C SER A 60 -0.50 -9.93 -7.59
N PRO A 61 0.40 -10.92 -7.57
CA PRO A 61 1.69 -10.79 -6.91
C PRO A 61 2.50 -9.58 -7.39
N GLU A 62 2.39 -9.23 -8.67
CA GLU A 62 3.11 -8.14 -9.32
C GLU A 62 2.47 -6.76 -9.10
N THR A 63 1.24 -6.71 -8.58
CA THR A 63 0.54 -5.44 -8.35
C THR A 63 1.30 -4.62 -7.31
N THR A 64 1.73 -3.43 -7.70
CA THR A 64 2.49 -2.50 -6.87
C THR A 64 1.60 -1.77 -5.85
N ALA A 65 2.23 -1.15 -4.85
CA ALA A 65 1.52 -0.32 -3.88
C ALA A 65 0.83 0.89 -4.56
N GLU A 66 1.45 1.47 -5.57
CA GLU A 66 0.92 2.58 -6.36
C GLU A 66 -0.32 2.19 -7.19
N GLU A 67 -0.26 1.06 -7.89
CA GLU A 67 -1.39 0.57 -8.68
C GLU A 67 -2.59 0.22 -7.78
N LEU A 68 -2.31 -0.38 -6.61
CA LEU A 68 -3.35 -0.66 -5.62
C LEU A 68 -3.91 0.63 -5.01
N ALA A 69 -3.07 1.63 -4.74
CA ALA A 69 -3.49 2.93 -4.25
C ALA A 69 -4.41 3.65 -5.25
N GLU A 70 -4.09 3.63 -6.54
CA GLU A 70 -4.94 4.21 -7.58
C GLU A 70 -6.27 3.44 -7.70
N SER A 71 -6.22 2.11 -7.57
CA SER A 71 -7.43 1.29 -7.57
C SER A 71 -8.34 1.62 -6.39
N PHE A 72 -7.80 1.77 -5.18
CA PHE A 72 -8.58 2.24 -4.02
C PHE A 72 -9.11 3.64 -4.23
N ARG A 73 -8.28 4.55 -4.74
CA ARG A 73 -8.65 5.93 -5.04
C ARG A 73 -9.86 6.00 -5.98
N LYS A 74 -9.84 5.21 -7.06
CA LYS A 74 -10.93 5.10 -8.02
C LYS A 74 -12.24 4.69 -7.36
N VAL A 75 -12.21 3.73 -6.43
CA VAL A 75 -13.41 3.30 -5.70
C VAL A 75 -14.02 4.46 -4.88
N PHE A 76 -13.20 5.29 -4.22
CA PHE A 76 -13.71 6.47 -3.50
C PHE A 76 -14.28 7.54 -4.43
N ILE A 77 -13.66 7.75 -5.59
CA ILE A 77 -14.16 8.69 -6.61
C ILE A 77 -15.52 8.24 -7.12
N GLU A 78 -15.64 6.97 -7.51
CA GLU A 78 -16.88 6.40 -8.03
C GLU A 78 -18.00 6.38 -6.99
N ASN A 79 -17.64 6.21 -5.71
CA ASN A 79 -18.58 6.30 -4.60
C ASN A 79 -19.01 7.75 -4.27
N GLY A 80 -18.31 8.76 -4.80
CA GLY A 80 -18.60 10.18 -4.53
C GLY A 80 -18.10 10.68 -3.18
N ASP A 81 -17.04 10.09 -2.63
CA ASP A 81 -16.44 10.55 -1.38
C ASP A 81 -15.76 11.93 -1.52
N ASN A 82 -15.65 12.64 -0.40
CA ASN A 82 -14.75 13.80 -0.33
C ASN A 82 -13.30 13.33 -0.46
N MET A 83 -12.69 13.62 -1.61
CA MET A 83 -11.35 13.14 -1.94
C MET A 83 -10.23 13.80 -1.14
N SER A 84 -10.43 14.99 -0.56
CA SER A 84 -9.36 15.68 0.20
C SER A 84 -8.80 14.85 1.37
N PRO A 85 -9.63 14.33 2.31
CA PRO A 85 -9.14 13.43 3.35
C PRO A 85 -8.66 12.08 2.81
N VAL A 86 -9.31 11.54 1.77
CA VAL A 86 -8.93 10.25 1.15
C VAL A 86 -7.53 10.33 0.56
N ASP A 87 -7.26 11.33 -0.29
CA ASP A 87 -5.96 11.53 -0.94
C ASP A 87 -4.86 11.82 0.08
N ARG A 88 -5.18 12.45 1.21
CA ARG A 88 -4.23 12.62 2.31
C ARG A 88 -3.87 11.27 2.94
N ASP A 89 -4.85 10.41 3.21
CA ASP A 89 -4.61 9.12 3.84
C ASP A 89 -3.88 8.15 2.90
N ILE A 90 -4.24 8.13 1.61
CA ILE A 90 -3.51 7.37 0.58
C ILE A 90 -2.03 7.81 0.51
N ARG A 91 -1.76 9.11 0.44
CA ARG A 91 -0.38 9.64 0.44
C ARG A 91 0.39 9.27 1.71
N ARG A 92 -0.26 9.31 2.87
CA ARG A 92 0.34 8.91 4.15
C ARG A 92 0.68 7.43 4.17
N ALA A 93 -0.18 6.57 3.62
CA ALA A 93 0.07 5.15 3.50
C ALA A 93 1.24 4.83 2.54
N LEU A 94 1.29 5.47 1.37
CA LEU A 94 2.41 5.32 0.42
C LEU A 94 3.73 5.84 0.99
N SER A 95 3.72 6.99 1.67
CA SER A 95 4.92 7.50 2.31
C SER A 95 5.43 6.56 3.41
N HIS A 96 4.52 5.94 4.16
CA HIS A 96 4.87 4.95 5.17
C HIS A 96 5.45 3.69 4.55
N SER A 97 4.89 3.17 3.45
CA SER A 97 5.42 1.96 2.80
C SER A 97 6.85 2.17 2.31
N THR A 98 7.14 3.32 1.69
CA THR A 98 8.51 3.67 1.26
C THR A 98 9.49 3.73 2.43
N ARG A 99 9.12 4.33 3.56
CA ARG A 99 10.02 4.47 4.72
C ARG A 99 10.25 3.15 5.46
N SER A 100 9.20 2.34 5.59
CA SER A 100 9.24 1.11 6.40
C SER A 100 10.00 -0.02 5.72
N LEU A 101 10.06 -0.01 4.38
CA LEU A 101 10.88 -0.94 3.61
C LEU A 101 12.37 -0.90 3.98
N ASN A 102 12.90 0.20 4.50
CA ASN A 102 14.32 0.25 4.88
C ASN A 102 14.67 -0.68 6.06
N HIS A 103 13.67 -1.16 6.79
CA HIS A 103 13.87 -1.89 8.04
C HIS A 103 13.17 -3.25 8.09
N PHE A 104 12.08 -3.44 7.34
CA PHE A 104 11.14 -4.56 7.55
C PHE A 104 10.73 -5.32 6.28
N ILE A 105 11.60 -5.40 5.26
CA ILE A 105 11.26 -6.05 3.98
C ILE A 105 10.81 -7.50 4.21
N LYS A 106 11.60 -8.28 4.97
CA LYS A 106 11.34 -9.71 5.17
C LYS A 106 10.03 -9.95 5.90
N GLU A 107 9.77 -9.17 6.94
CA GLU A 107 8.55 -9.23 7.74
C GLU A 107 7.32 -8.92 6.87
N TYR A 108 7.36 -7.84 6.10
CA TYR A 108 6.23 -7.46 5.24
C TYR A 108 6.04 -8.40 4.04
N ALA A 109 7.12 -8.91 3.45
CA ALA A 109 7.03 -9.89 2.36
C ALA A 109 6.46 -11.22 2.86
N SER A 110 6.90 -11.70 4.03
CA SER A 110 6.40 -12.95 4.63
C SER A 110 4.92 -12.93 4.98
N ARG A 111 4.34 -11.73 5.07
CA ARG A 111 2.94 -11.48 5.42
C ARG A 111 2.15 -10.92 4.24
N SER A 112 2.70 -11.02 3.03
CA SER A 112 2.04 -10.51 1.85
C SER A 112 0.76 -11.30 1.58
N THR A 113 -0.30 -10.55 1.28
CA THR A 113 -1.60 -11.10 0.92
C THR A 113 -1.93 -10.72 -0.53
N HIS A 114 -2.96 -11.37 -1.07
CA HIS A 114 -3.43 -11.19 -2.46
C HIS A 114 -4.88 -10.65 -2.53
N ASN A 115 -5.46 -10.35 -1.38
CA ASN A 115 -6.79 -9.74 -1.29
C ASN A 115 -6.95 -8.99 0.04
N PHE A 116 -7.98 -8.15 0.10
CA PHE A 116 -8.21 -7.26 1.23
C PHE A 116 -8.72 -7.99 2.48
N ILE A 117 -9.46 -9.09 2.34
CA ILE A 117 -9.98 -9.88 3.47
C ILE A 117 -8.82 -10.49 4.25
N ASP A 118 -7.85 -11.10 3.57
CA ASP A 118 -6.66 -11.67 4.20
C ASP A 118 -5.81 -10.58 4.87
N ALA A 119 -5.75 -9.38 4.27
CA ALA A 119 -5.05 -8.26 4.89
C ALA A 119 -5.74 -7.80 6.19
N LEU A 120 -7.07 -7.87 6.27
CA LEU A 120 -7.81 -7.58 7.50
C LEU A 120 -7.57 -8.66 8.57
N TYR A 121 -7.51 -9.95 8.20
CA TYR A 121 -7.11 -11.01 9.14
C TYR A 121 -5.70 -10.82 9.69
N ASP A 122 -4.75 -10.43 8.82
CA ASP A 122 -3.38 -10.13 9.23
C ASP A 122 -3.31 -8.90 10.16
N TYR A 123 -4.13 -7.89 9.90
CA TYR A 123 -4.29 -6.73 10.77
C TYR A 123 -4.85 -7.11 12.15
N GLU A 124 -5.93 -7.88 12.21
CA GLU A 124 -6.53 -8.33 13.47
C GLU A 124 -5.54 -9.12 14.32
N ARG A 125 -4.82 -10.06 13.71
CA ARG A 125 -3.75 -10.83 14.38
C ARG A 125 -2.67 -9.91 14.94
N SER A 126 -2.29 -8.86 14.21
CA SER A 126 -1.31 -7.88 14.68
C SER A 126 -1.80 -7.12 15.90
N ASN A 127 -3.05 -6.65 15.85
CA ASN A 127 -3.64 -5.89 16.95
C ASN A 127 -3.76 -6.77 18.20
N GLU A 128 -4.23 -8.00 18.06
CA GLU A 128 -4.32 -8.94 19.18
C GLU A 128 -2.94 -9.23 19.80
N LEU A 129 -1.90 -9.41 18.99
CA LEU A 129 -0.53 -9.62 19.48
C LEU A 129 0.03 -8.40 20.21
N LEU A 130 -0.33 -7.18 19.80
CA LEU A 130 0.21 -5.94 20.36
C LEU A 130 -0.55 -5.42 21.59
N PHE A 131 -1.87 -5.61 21.59
CA PHE A 131 -2.78 -4.97 22.56
C PHE A 131 -3.63 -5.98 23.35
N GLY A 132 -3.54 -7.27 23.02
CA GLY A 132 -4.36 -8.32 23.63
C GLY A 132 -5.76 -8.42 23.00
N SER A 133 -6.51 -9.44 23.41
CA SER A 133 -7.83 -9.77 22.84
C SER A 133 -8.95 -8.79 23.22
N GLU A 134 -8.72 -7.90 24.19
CA GLU A 134 -9.73 -6.94 24.67
C GLU A 134 -9.73 -5.62 23.88
N ASP A 135 -8.64 -5.29 23.19
CA ASP A 135 -8.54 -4.13 22.29
C ASP A 135 -8.94 -4.55 20.87
N GLN A 136 -10.23 -4.78 20.67
CA GLN A 136 -10.77 -5.07 19.34
C GLN A 136 -10.67 -3.84 18.42
N PRO A 137 -10.48 -4.04 17.09
CA PRO A 137 -10.50 -2.95 16.12
C PRO A 137 -11.73 -2.06 16.33
N LYS A 138 -11.54 -0.74 16.30
CA LYS A 138 -12.65 0.20 16.55
C LYS A 138 -13.76 -0.03 15.53
N PRO A 139 -15.00 -0.32 15.96
CA PRO A 139 -16.09 -0.56 15.03
C PRO A 139 -16.43 0.73 14.27
N GLY A 140 -16.36 0.69 12.93
CA GLY A 140 -16.82 1.82 12.13
C GLY A 140 -16.45 1.77 10.66
N GLY A 141 -15.18 1.56 10.32
CA GLY A 141 -14.68 1.60 8.95
C GLY A 141 -14.81 0.24 8.28
N TRP A 142 -13.90 -0.67 8.61
CA TRP A 142 -13.84 -2.01 8.04
C TRP A 142 -14.76 -2.98 8.77
N GLN A 143 -15.32 -3.94 8.06
CA GLN A 143 -15.99 -5.08 8.69
C GLN A 143 -14.98 -6.11 9.17
N LEU A 144 -15.43 -6.95 10.11
CA LEU A 144 -14.65 -8.11 10.53
C LEU A 144 -14.51 -9.07 9.34
N PRO A 145 -13.32 -9.64 9.07
CA PRO A 145 -13.08 -10.55 7.95
C PRO A 145 -14.11 -11.69 7.86
N LYS A 146 -14.42 -12.32 9.00
CA LYS A 146 -15.39 -13.42 9.11
C LYS A 146 -16.80 -13.02 8.64
N GLU A 147 -17.22 -11.79 8.90
CA GLU A 147 -18.52 -11.28 8.47
C GLU A 147 -18.56 -11.06 6.95
N ILE A 148 -17.44 -10.60 6.38
CA ILE A 148 -17.29 -10.38 4.93
C ILE A 148 -17.35 -11.72 4.19
N GLU A 149 -16.62 -12.74 4.67
CA GLU A 149 -16.63 -14.08 4.08
C GLU A 149 -18.00 -14.73 4.13
N LYS A 150 -18.71 -14.63 5.26
CA LYS A 150 -20.09 -15.12 5.39
C LYS A 150 -21.01 -14.47 4.35
N ARG A 151 -20.96 -13.15 4.21
CA ARG A 151 -21.75 -12.42 3.20
C ARG A 151 -21.37 -12.84 1.77
N LYS A 152 -20.08 -13.03 1.50
CA LYS A 152 -19.61 -13.49 0.18
C LYS A 152 -20.17 -14.87 -0.17
N ALA A 153 -20.21 -15.79 0.81
CA ALA A 153 -20.76 -17.13 0.62
C ALA A 153 -22.29 -17.13 0.42
N GLU A 154 -23.02 -16.18 1.03
CA GLU A 154 -24.47 -16.02 0.85
C GLU A 154 -24.86 -15.42 -0.52
N GLN A 155 -23.91 -14.81 -1.23
CA GLN A 155 -24.12 -14.17 -2.54
C GLN A 155 -23.65 -15.03 -3.73
N ALA A 156 -22.98 -16.15 -3.47
CA ALA A 156 -22.48 -17.09 -4.47
C ALA A 156 -23.47 -18.22 -4.73
#